data_AF-A0AAD9KSB0-F1
#
_entry.id   AF-A0AAD9KSB0-F1
#
_cell.length_a   1.000
_cell.length_b   1.000
_cell.length_c   1.000
_cell.angle_alpha   90.00
_cell.angle_beta   90.00
_cell.angle_gamma   90.00
#
_symmetry.space_group_name_H-M   'P 1'
#
loop_
_entity.id
_entity.type
_entity.pdbx_description
1 polymer ?
#
loop_
_entity_poly.entity_id
_entity_poly.type
_entity_poly.pdbx_seq_one_letter_code
_entity_poly.pdbx_strand_id
1 'polypeptide(L)'
;MSIVHVVGGGAGGAARSGPKAERTLFVGPRIPDELKRMIKHMKKLDKATLRKCLQVIVAAFEGREIEPTVYRKLLTDSLDEETLAVIYTGLFRLLQLALRLPLSSLKQESFKEDLQELNIPDDFIPDITSVVFGSRRPAIDQSIVELRPRLPKLEGFKWRVDIGISTSVLHRTLQPTLMTQMTLGDGKIHTFEMPVHKFQELRYSVASVLKEMEDLEKRNILKIDT
;
A
#
# COMPACT_ATOMS: atom_id res chain seq x y z
N MET A 1 -35.89 -6.12 -22.93
CA MET A 1 -34.55 -5.76 -22.44
C MET A 1 -33.62 -6.89 -22.82
N SER A 2 -32.76 -6.63 -23.80
CA SER A 2 -32.02 -7.66 -24.53
C SER A 2 -30.76 -8.07 -23.79
N ILE A 3 -30.69 -9.36 -23.44
CA ILE A 3 -29.44 -10.05 -23.13
C ILE A 3 -28.88 -10.49 -24.48
N VAL A 4 -27.78 -9.86 -24.90
CA VAL A 4 -27.10 -10.18 -26.15
C VAL A 4 -26.20 -11.40 -25.91
N HIS A 5 -26.69 -12.56 -26.36
CA HIS A 5 -25.83 -13.67 -26.77
C HIS A 5 -25.17 -13.29 -28.10
N VAL A 6 -23.83 -13.36 -28.17
CA VAL A 6 -23.13 -13.41 -29.47
C VAL A 6 -22.54 -14.80 -29.66
N VAL A 7 -23.10 -15.42 -30.71
CA VAL A 7 -22.83 -16.74 -31.27
C VAL A 7 -21.46 -16.77 -31.93
N GLY A 8 -20.75 -17.88 -31.77
CA GLY A 8 -19.57 -18.20 -32.54
C GLY A 8 -19.92 -18.55 -33.99
N GLY A 9 -19.10 -18.06 -34.93
CA GLY A 9 -19.11 -18.47 -36.33
C GLY A 9 -17.67 -18.64 -36.80
N GLY A 10 -17.30 -19.88 -37.12
CA GLY A 10 -15.98 -20.22 -37.67
C GLY A 10 -15.96 -20.15 -39.20
N ALA A 11 -14.79 -19.82 -39.75
CA ALA A 11 -14.33 -20.32 -41.05
C ALA A 11 -12.83 -20.01 -41.25
N GLY A 12 -12.01 -21.07 -41.33
CA GLY A 12 -10.91 -21.21 -42.29
C GLY A 12 -9.61 -20.41 -42.12
N GLY A 13 -8.57 -21.11 -41.64
CA GLY A 13 -7.24 -21.07 -42.28
C GLY A 13 -6.12 -20.25 -41.62
N ALA A 14 -5.00 -20.94 -41.40
CA ALA A 14 -3.65 -20.47 -41.09
C ALA A 14 -3.32 -20.17 -39.60
N ALA A 15 -2.46 -21.04 -39.07
CA ALA A 15 -1.84 -20.99 -37.77
C ALA A 15 -1.17 -19.63 -37.48
N ARG A 16 -1.65 -18.94 -36.45
CA ARG A 16 -0.88 -17.94 -35.70
C ARG A 16 -1.13 -18.16 -34.21
N SER A 17 -0.03 -18.30 -33.48
CA SER A 17 0.04 -18.34 -32.02
C SER A 17 -0.88 -17.28 -31.40
N GLY A 18 -1.84 -17.71 -30.59
CA GLY A 18 -2.80 -16.82 -29.94
C GLY A 18 -2.11 -15.78 -29.01
N PRO A 19 -2.76 -14.65 -28.76
CA PRO A 19 -2.21 -13.60 -27.90
C PRO A 19 -2.14 -14.12 -26.46
N LYS A 20 -0.95 -14.02 -25.85
CA LYS A 20 -0.80 -14.12 -24.39
C LYS A 20 -1.82 -13.15 -23.78
N ALA A 21 -2.68 -13.63 -22.89
CA ALA A 21 -3.62 -12.80 -22.14
C ALA A 21 -2.91 -11.51 -21.71
N GLU A 22 -3.53 -10.34 -21.94
CA GLU A 22 -3.01 -9.03 -21.58
C GLU A 22 -2.69 -8.99 -20.08
N ARG A 23 -1.48 -9.41 -19.73
CA ARG A 23 -0.99 -9.41 -18.37
C ARG A 23 -0.59 -7.97 -18.08
N THR A 24 -1.32 -7.35 -17.16
CA THR A 24 -0.95 -6.01 -16.68
C THR A 24 0.34 -6.12 -15.89
N LEU A 25 1.36 -5.35 -16.27
CA LEU A 25 2.64 -5.28 -15.56
C LEU A 25 2.44 -4.84 -14.10
N PHE A 26 3.39 -5.14 -13.22
CA PHE A 26 3.36 -4.65 -11.83
C PHE A 26 3.30 -3.11 -11.71
N VAL A 27 3.72 -2.38 -12.74
CA VAL A 27 3.65 -0.91 -12.82
C VAL A 27 2.25 -0.38 -13.19
N GLY A 28 1.30 -1.27 -13.50
CA GLY A 28 -0.05 -0.94 -13.92
C GLY A 28 -0.21 -0.82 -15.44
N PRO A 29 -1.41 -0.41 -15.92
CA PRO A 29 -1.75 -0.39 -17.35
C PRO A 29 -1.00 0.69 -18.16
N ARG A 30 -0.42 1.69 -17.49
CA ARG A 30 0.37 2.74 -18.13
C ARG A 30 1.71 2.87 -17.43
N ILE A 31 2.79 2.68 -18.20
CA ILE A 31 4.16 2.88 -17.71
C ILE A 31 4.37 4.37 -17.38
N PRO A 32 4.78 4.71 -16.14
CA PRO A 32 5.11 6.08 -15.73
C PRO A 32 6.21 6.70 -16.63
N ASP A 33 6.11 8.00 -16.88
CA ASP A 33 7.01 8.68 -17.82
C ASP A 33 8.44 8.79 -17.25
N GLU A 34 8.60 8.73 -15.92
CA GLU A 34 9.87 8.64 -15.21
C GLU A 34 10.62 7.35 -15.57
N LEU A 35 9.92 6.22 -15.62
CA LEU A 35 10.51 4.94 -16.01
C LEU A 35 10.94 4.96 -17.47
N LYS A 36 10.11 5.51 -18.36
CA LYS A 36 10.43 5.64 -19.79
C LYS A 36 11.68 6.48 -20.03
N ARG A 37 11.86 7.56 -19.27
CA ARG A 37 13.04 8.42 -19.35
C ARG A 37 14.27 7.68 -18.81
N MET A 38 14.16 7.04 -17.64
CA MET A 38 15.24 6.25 -17.05
C MET A 38 15.76 5.15 -18.00
N ILE A 39 14.87 4.36 -18.63
CA ILE A 39 15.26 3.24 -19.51
C ILE A 39 16.18 3.70 -20.65
N LYS A 40 16.00 4.93 -21.17
CA LYS A 40 16.86 5.50 -22.21
C LYS A 40 18.30 5.75 -21.74
N HIS A 41 18.48 6.05 -20.45
CA HIS A 41 19.78 6.38 -19.85
C HIS A 41 20.45 5.19 -19.18
N MET A 42 19.72 4.10 -18.89
CA MET A 42 20.29 2.92 -18.24
C MET A 42 21.35 2.18 -19.07
N LYS A 43 21.30 2.26 -20.40
CA LYS A 43 22.31 1.62 -21.27
C LYS A 43 23.72 2.21 -21.11
N LYS A 44 23.82 3.43 -20.57
CA LYS A 44 25.09 4.14 -20.35
C LYS A 44 25.61 4.01 -18.91
N LEU A 45 24.84 3.36 -18.04
CA LEU A 45 25.15 3.26 -16.62
C LEU A 45 26.03 2.05 -16.33
N ASP A 46 27.00 2.21 -15.45
CA ASP A 46 27.81 1.11 -14.93
C ASP A 46 27.13 0.41 -13.74
N LYS A 47 27.44 -0.88 -13.57
CA LYS A 47 26.85 -1.70 -12.51
C LYS A 47 27.21 -1.22 -11.11
N ALA A 48 28.39 -0.62 -10.92
CA ALA A 48 28.82 -0.16 -9.60
C ALA A 48 28.03 1.07 -9.15
N THR A 49 27.82 2.04 -10.05
CA THR A 49 27.01 3.24 -9.76
C THR A 49 25.55 2.88 -9.53
N LEU A 50 24.98 1.93 -10.29
CA LEU A 50 23.62 1.44 -10.03
C LEU A 50 23.48 0.86 -8.62
N ARG A 51 24.39 -0.01 -8.19
CA ARG A 51 24.34 -0.62 -6.85
C ARG A 51 24.43 0.41 -5.74
N LYS A 52 25.30 1.42 -5.89
CA LYS A 52 25.37 2.53 -4.93
C LYS A 52 24.07 3.33 -4.92
N CYS A 53 23.46 3.61 -6.07
CA CYS A 53 22.15 4.25 -6.15
C CYS A 53 21.06 3.43 -5.45
N LEU A 54 21.01 2.12 -5.68
CA LEU A 54 20.07 1.21 -5.02
C LEU A 54 20.27 1.21 -3.50
N GLN A 55 21.52 1.20 -3.01
CA GLN A 55 21.80 1.29 -1.57
C GLN A 55 21.29 2.60 -0.96
N VAL A 56 21.47 3.72 -1.65
CA VAL A 56 20.94 5.03 -1.22
C VAL A 56 19.41 5.01 -1.19
N ILE A 57 18.77 4.47 -2.23
CA ILE A 57 17.30 4.36 -2.30
C ILE A 57 16.76 3.47 -1.19
N VAL A 58 17.41 2.32 -0.92
CA VAL A 58 17.04 1.43 0.18
C VAL A 58 17.18 2.12 1.53
N ALA A 59 18.27 2.87 1.74
CA ALA A 59 18.43 3.68 2.96
C ALA A 59 17.32 4.74 3.11
N ALA A 60 16.86 5.34 1.99
CA ALA A 60 15.72 6.25 1.96
C ALA A 60 14.44 5.55 2.42
N PHE A 61 14.18 4.36 1.89
CA PHE A 61 12.98 3.58 2.24
C PHE A 61 13.02 3.09 3.70
N GLU A 62 14.20 2.78 4.24
CA GLU A 62 14.40 2.47 5.66
C GLU A 62 14.24 3.71 6.58
N GLY A 63 14.00 4.90 6.05
CA GLY A 63 13.79 6.12 6.83
C GLY A 63 15.09 6.77 7.34
N ARG A 64 16.25 6.40 6.79
CA ARG A 64 17.53 7.05 7.15
C ARG A 64 17.65 8.38 6.41
N GLU A 65 18.16 9.40 7.10
CA GLU A 65 18.49 10.67 6.45
C GLU A 65 19.63 10.49 5.44
N ILE A 66 19.37 10.86 4.19
CA ILE A 66 20.36 10.79 3.12
C ILE A 66 21.08 12.14 3.06
N GLU A 67 22.33 12.11 3.48
CA GLU A 67 23.27 13.22 3.36
C GLU A 67 23.48 13.61 1.87
N PRO A 68 23.36 14.90 1.49
CA PRO A 68 23.57 15.36 0.11
C PRO A 68 24.96 15.03 -0.45
N THR A 69 25.93 14.82 0.43
CA THR A 69 27.30 14.42 0.08
C THR A 69 27.36 13.03 -0.54
N VAL A 70 26.40 12.14 -0.24
CA VAL A 70 26.31 10.80 -0.83
C VAL A 70 25.86 10.88 -2.29
N TYR A 71 24.96 11.81 -2.61
CA TYR A 71 24.50 12.05 -3.97
C TYR A 71 25.65 12.56 -4.86
N ARG A 72 26.49 13.46 -4.33
CA ARG A 72 27.67 13.97 -5.06
C ARG A 72 28.74 12.91 -5.31
N LYS A 73 28.86 11.90 -4.44
CA LYS A 73 29.79 10.78 -4.62
C LYS A 73 29.36 9.78 -5.71
N LEU A 74 28.14 9.91 -6.22
CA LEU A 74 27.62 9.10 -7.33
C LEU A 74 27.90 9.74 -8.70
N LEU A 75 28.27 11.02 -8.73
CA LEU A 75 28.74 11.67 -9.94
C LEU A 75 30.06 11.02 -10.37
N THR A 76 30.09 10.54 -11.61
CA THR A 76 31.27 10.00 -12.29
C THR A 76 31.47 10.83 -13.55
N ASP A 77 32.67 10.90 -14.12
CA ASP A 77 32.97 11.69 -15.33
C ASP A 77 32.06 11.38 -16.54
N SER A 78 31.37 10.23 -16.53
CA SER A 78 30.42 9.78 -17.55
C SER A 78 28.94 10.10 -17.26
N LEU A 79 28.61 10.63 -16.08
CA LEU A 79 27.24 10.88 -15.63
C LEU A 79 27.03 12.33 -15.19
N ASP A 80 26.20 13.04 -15.93
CA ASP A 80 25.74 14.38 -15.57
C ASP A 80 24.69 14.35 -14.44
N GLU A 81 24.59 15.43 -13.67
CA GLU A 81 23.70 15.55 -12.51
C GLU A 81 22.22 15.37 -12.90
N GLU A 82 21.82 15.91 -14.05
CA GLU A 82 20.47 15.74 -14.59
C GLU A 82 20.15 14.29 -14.93
N THR A 83 21.12 13.58 -15.53
CA THR A 83 20.96 12.17 -15.90
C THR A 83 20.87 11.29 -14.65
N LEU A 84 21.68 11.59 -13.63
CA LEU A 84 21.62 10.91 -12.34
C LEU A 84 20.26 11.13 -11.64
N ALA A 85 19.70 12.34 -11.69
CA ALA A 85 18.39 12.64 -11.13
C ALA A 85 17.26 11.86 -11.82
N VAL A 86 17.29 11.78 -13.15
CA VAL A 86 16.32 10.98 -13.92
C VAL A 86 16.43 9.49 -13.57
N ILE A 87 17.65 8.96 -13.44
CA ILE A 87 17.86 7.56 -13.08
C ILE A 87 17.41 7.29 -11.64
N TYR A 88 17.79 8.14 -10.70
CA TYR A 88 17.42 8.00 -9.28
C TYR A 88 15.90 8.01 -9.10
N THR A 89 15.21 8.98 -9.70
CA THR A 89 13.75 9.10 -9.61
C THR A 89 13.02 7.93 -10.27
N GLY A 90 13.51 7.47 -11.43
CA GLY A 90 12.98 6.27 -12.09
C GLY A 90 13.14 5.01 -11.24
N LEU A 91 14.34 4.77 -10.68
CA LEU A 91 14.60 3.60 -9.83
C LEU A 91 13.82 3.65 -8.52
N PHE A 92 13.76 4.84 -7.90
CA PHE A 92 12.97 5.07 -6.71
C PHE A 92 11.51 4.73 -6.98
N ARG A 93 10.95 5.21 -8.10
CA ARG A 93 9.55 4.94 -8.45
C ARG A 93 9.32 3.46 -8.78
N LEU A 94 10.24 2.82 -9.48
CA LEU A 94 10.17 1.39 -9.79
C LEU A 94 10.11 0.56 -8.51
N LEU A 95 11.05 0.80 -7.59
CA LEU A 95 11.09 0.11 -6.30
C LEU A 95 9.85 0.45 -5.47
N GLN A 96 9.39 1.69 -5.45
CA GLN A 96 8.16 2.07 -4.75
C GLN A 96 6.94 1.28 -5.25
N LEU A 97 6.82 1.07 -6.56
CA LEU A 97 5.72 0.30 -7.15
C LEU A 97 5.84 -1.19 -6.81
N ALA A 98 7.05 -1.75 -6.86
CA ALA A 98 7.30 -3.15 -6.50
C ALA A 98 7.09 -3.42 -5.00
N LEU A 99 7.54 -2.51 -4.14
CA LEU A 99 7.41 -2.59 -2.68
C LEU A 99 5.99 -2.33 -2.18
N ARG A 100 5.15 -1.64 -2.96
CA ARG A 100 3.74 -1.45 -2.61
C ARG A 100 2.92 -2.74 -2.73
N LEU A 101 3.37 -3.70 -3.54
CA LEU A 101 2.70 -4.97 -3.72
C LEU A 101 3.11 -5.95 -2.62
N PRO A 102 2.17 -6.70 -2.04
CA PRO A 102 2.49 -7.73 -1.06
C PRO A 102 3.22 -8.90 -1.74
N LEU A 103 4.15 -9.51 -1.01
CA LEU A 103 4.94 -10.66 -1.49
C LEU A 103 4.06 -11.87 -1.86
N SER A 104 2.85 -11.96 -1.29
CA SER A 104 1.85 -12.97 -1.63
C SER A 104 1.32 -12.85 -3.07
N SER A 105 1.31 -11.64 -3.64
CA SER A 105 0.81 -11.38 -5.00
C SER A 105 1.93 -11.30 -6.03
N LEU A 106 3.14 -10.86 -5.65
CA LEU A 106 4.24 -10.64 -6.58
C LEU A 106 5.21 -11.84 -6.55
N LYS A 107 5.17 -12.69 -7.57
CA LYS A 107 6.11 -13.81 -7.69
C LYS A 107 7.44 -13.32 -8.28
N GLN A 108 8.55 -13.85 -7.77
CA GLN A 108 9.89 -13.45 -8.23
C GLN A 108 10.10 -13.65 -9.75
N GLU A 109 9.63 -14.77 -10.29
CA GLU A 109 9.75 -15.04 -11.73
C GLU A 109 8.87 -14.10 -12.57
N SER A 110 7.65 -13.84 -12.12
CA SER A 110 6.77 -12.87 -12.77
C SER A 110 7.38 -11.45 -12.78
N PHE A 111 8.05 -11.07 -11.69
CA PHE A 111 8.71 -9.77 -11.59
C PHE A 111 9.91 -9.65 -12.56
N LYS A 112 10.72 -10.70 -12.70
CA LYS A 112 11.83 -10.72 -13.68
C LYS A 112 11.33 -10.56 -15.11
N GLU A 113 10.26 -11.28 -15.48
CA GLU A 113 9.62 -11.15 -16.79
C GLU A 113 9.15 -9.71 -17.05
N ASP A 114 8.49 -9.09 -16.05
CA ASP A 114 8.02 -7.70 -16.18
C ASP A 114 9.20 -6.71 -16.35
N LEU A 115 10.33 -6.92 -15.66
CA LEU A 115 11.52 -6.09 -15.83
C LEU A 115 12.13 -6.22 -17.23
N GLN A 116 12.11 -7.43 -17.81
CA GLN A 116 12.55 -7.66 -19.18
C GLN A 116 11.62 -7.00 -20.20
N GLU A 117 10.30 -7.07 -19.99
CA GLU A 117 9.30 -6.38 -20.83
C GLU A 117 9.44 -4.84 -20.77
N LEU A 118 9.90 -4.30 -19.64
CA LEU A 118 10.27 -2.90 -19.47
C LEU A 118 11.59 -2.50 -20.15
N ASN A 119 12.27 -3.41 -20.86
CA ASN A 119 13.58 -3.19 -21.51
C ASN A 119 14.69 -2.76 -20.53
N ILE A 120 14.64 -3.28 -19.30
CA ILE A 120 15.72 -3.11 -18.32
C ILE A 120 16.85 -4.07 -18.67
N PRO A 121 18.12 -3.60 -18.74
CA PRO A 121 19.26 -4.49 -19.01
C PRO A 121 19.34 -5.66 -18.04
N ASP A 122 19.54 -6.88 -18.56
CA ASP A 122 19.57 -8.12 -17.79
C ASP A 122 20.63 -8.10 -16.67
N ASP A 123 21.71 -7.32 -16.86
CA ASP A 123 22.78 -7.13 -15.88
C ASP A 123 22.31 -6.53 -14.54
N PHE A 124 21.20 -5.80 -14.56
CA PHE A 124 20.65 -5.06 -13.43
C PHE A 124 19.44 -5.74 -12.76
N ILE A 125 18.76 -6.62 -13.49
CA ILE A 125 17.61 -7.40 -12.99
C ILE A 125 17.92 -8.14 -11.67
N PRO A 126 19.04 -8.87 -11.50
CA PRO A 126 19.30 -9.59 -10.26
C PRO A 126 19.49 -8.64 -9.08
N ASP A 127 20.16 -7.51 -9.28
CA ASP A 127 20.41 -6.51 -8.23
C ASP A 127 19.07 -5.89 -7.77
N ILE A 128 18.18 -5.51 -8.70
CA ILE A 128 16.84 -4.99 -8.39
C ILE A 128 15.96 -6.05 -7.70
N THR A 129 15.99 -7.28 -8.20
CA THR A 129 15.21 -8.39 -7.61
C THR A 129 15.66 -8.68 -6.17
N SER A 130 16.96 -8.61 -5.91
CA SER A 130 17.51 -8.81 -4.56
C SER A 130 17.05 -7.74 -3.57
N VAL A 131 16.77 -6.52 -4.02
CA VAL A 131 16.25 -5.45 -3.16
C VAL A 131 14.78 -5.70 -2.80
N VAL A 132 13.96 -6.10 -3.77
CA VAL A 132 12.51 -6.28 -3.58
C VAL A 132 12.18 -7.52 -2.75
N PHE A 133 12.93 -8.62 -2.94
CA PHE A 133 12.72 -9.92 -2.28
C PHE A 133 13.79 -10.27 -1.24
N GLY A 134 14.72 -9.36 -0.97
CA GLY A 134 15.83 -9.61 -0.05
C GLY A 134 15.47 -9.48 1.42
N SER A 135 16.46 -9.74 2.27
CA SER A 135 16.35 -9.69 3.74
C SER A 135 16.01 -8.32 4.33
N ARG A 136 16.16 -7.24 3.55
CA ARG A 136 15.83 -5.87 3.97
C ARG A 136 14.36 -5.52 3.81
N ARG A 137 13.58 -6.33 3.10
CA ARG A 137 12.17 -6.08 2.84
C ARG A 137 11.33 -5.87 4.12
N PRO A 138 11.47 -6.70 5.17
CA PRO A 138 10.73 -6.50 6.42
C PRO A 138 11.01 -5.15 7.10
N ALA A 139 12.27 -4.69 7.07
CA ALA A 139 12.65 -3.40 7.65
C ALA A 139 12.03 -2.23 6.88
N ILE A 140 11.96 -2.33 5.55
CA ILE A 140 11.31 -1.35 4.69
C ILE A 140 9.78 -1.36 4.90
N ASP A 141 9.18 -2.54 5.02
CA ASP A 141 7.73 -2.63 5.27
C ASP A 141 7.39 -2.04 6.65
N GLN A 142 8.23 -2.28 7.66
CA GLN A 142 8.07 -1.68 8.99
C GLN A 142 8.18 -0.15 8.96
N SER A 143 9.20 0.41 8.30
CA SER A 143 9.35 1.87 8.19
C SER A 143 8.17 2.50 7.44
N ILE A 144 7.66 1.86 6.39
CA ILE A 144 6.46 2.30 5.68
C ILE A 144 5.23 2.28 6.60
N VAL A 145 5.09 1.26 7.43
CA VAL A 145 3.99 1.13 8.40
C VAL A 145 4.05 2.18 9.51
N GLU A 146 5.25 2.57 9.93
CA GLU A 146 5.50 3.62 10.94
C GLU A 146 5.27 5.03 10.36
N LEU A 147 5.75 5.29 9.14
CA LEU A 147 5.60 6.58 8.46
C LEU A 147 4.21 6.83 7.88
N ARG A 148 3.35 5.80 7.84
CA ARG A 148 2.01 5.92 7.25
C ARG A 148 1.14 6.88 8.08
N PRO A 149 0.48 7.87 7.46
CA PRO A 149 -0.52 8.67 8.15
C PRO A 149 -1.65 7.76 8.62
N ARG A 150 -1.91 7.76 9.93
CA ARG A 150 -2.98 6.96 10.56
C ARG A 150 -4.10 7.87 11.02
N LEU A 151 -5.32 7.35 10.93
CA LEU A 151 -6.46 7.95 11.62
C LEU A 151 -6.27 7.76 13.14
N PRO A 152 -6.75 8.71 13.97
CA PRO A 152 -6.77 8.54 15.41
C PRO A 152 -7.46 7.23 15.77
N LYS A 153 -6.78 6.41 16.58
CA LYS A 153 -7.33 5.15 17.07
C LYS A 153 -8.04 5.39 18.40
N LEU A 154 -8.98 4.51 18.74
CA LEU A 154 -9.56 4.44 20.07
C LEU A 154 -8.53 3.78 21.02
N GLU A 155 -7.96 4.54 21.95
CA GLU A 155 -6.99 4.03 22.93
C GLU A 155 -7.65 3.62 24.24
N GLY A 156 -8.70 4.35 24.64
CA GLY A 156 -9.38 4.11 25.91
C GLY A 156 -10.88 4.32 25.79
N PHE A 157 -11.64 3.44 26.42
CA PHE A 157 -13.08 3.55 26.53
C PHE A 157 -13.51 3.28 27.98
N LYS A 158 -13.99 4.32 28.66
CA LYS A 158 -14.52 4.24 30.02
C LYS A 158 -16.00 4.60 30.00
N TRP A 159 -16.80 3.88 30.77
CA TRP A 159 -18.23 4.13 30.86
C TRP A 159 -18.72 3.94 32.29
N ARG A 160 -19.79 4.64 32.65
CA ARG A 160 -20.56 4.41 33.86
C ARG A 160 -22.05 4.62 33.57
N VAL A 161 -22.88 3.90 34.30
CA VAL A 161 -24.34 4.03 34.21
C VAL A 161 -24.80 4.92 35.35
N ASP A 162 -25.38 6.05 34.99
CA ASP A 162 -25.98 7.00 35.92
C ASP A 162 -27.50 6.74 35.94
N ILE A 163 -28.13 6.78 37.12
CA ILE A 163 -29.57 6.59 37.27
C ILE A 163 -30.17 7.89 37.79
N GLY A 164 -30.86 8.61 36.91
CA GLY A 164 -31.63 9.80 37.30
C GLY A 164 -32.88 9.39 38.06
N ILE A 165 -33.03 9.87 39.29
CA ILE A 165 -34.25 9.69 40.09
C ILE A 165 -35.12 10.94 39.93
N SER A 166 -36.16 10.87 39.10
CA SER A 166 -37.15 11.94 39.03
C SER A 166 -38.20 11.78 40.12
N THR A 167 -38.35 12.78 40.99
CA THR A 167 -39.27 12.79 42.13
C THR A 167 -40.61 13.49 41.84
N SER A 168 -40.95 13.73 40.58
CA SER A 168 -42.23 14.37 40.23
C SER A 168 -43.43 13.51 40.66
N VAL A 169 -44.44 14.17 41.25
CA VAL A 169 -45.50 13.58 42.08
C VAL A 169 -46.41 12.58 41.36
N LEU A 170 -46.39 12.49 40.03
CA LEU A 170 -47.28 11.60 39.26
C LEU A 170 -46.66 10.28 38.77
N HIS A 171 -45.34 10.14 38.67
CA HIS A 171 -44.71 8.86 38.28
C HIS A 171 -43.22 8.87 38.62
N ARG A 172 -42.78 7.99 39.53
CA ARG A 172 -41.34 7.75 39.78
C ARG A 172 -40.78 6.94 38.62
N THR A 173 -40.17 7.59 37.64
CA THR A 173 -39.41 6.91 36.58
C THR A 173 -37.92 6.94 36.91
N LEU A 174 -37.30 5.75 36.98
CA LEU A 174 -35.85 5.59 36.94
C LEU A 174 -35.43 5.67 35.48
N GLN A 175 -34.73 6.72 35.08
CA GLN A 175 -34.20 6.84 33.73
C GLN A 175 -32.69 6.59 33.75
N PRO A 176 -32.22 5.42 33.30
CA PRO A 176 -30.79 5.15 33.18
C PRO A 176 -30.20 5.92 32.00
N THR A 177 -29.05 6.53 32.22
CA THR A 177 -28.24 7.19 31.19
C THR A 177 -26.79 6.69 31.29
N LEU A 178 -26.10 6.63 30.15
CA LEU A 178 -24.73 6.15 30.07
C LEU A 178 -23.77 7.33 29.88
N MET A 179 -22.91 7.57 30.87
CA MET A 179 -21.82 8.54 30.73
C MET A 179 -20.59 7.82 30.18
N THR A 180 -20.13 8.25 29.02
CA THR A 180 -19.02 7.62 28.28
C THR A 180 -17.86 8.59 28.12
N GLN A 181 -16.64 8.07 28.25
CA GLN A 181 -15.40 8.80 27.99
C GLN A 181 -14.54 8.00 27.02
N MET A 182 -14.19 8.65 25.92
CA MET A 182 -13.38 8.12 24.82
C MET A 182 -12.04 8.84 24.77
N THR A 183 -10.94 8.09 24.86
CA THR A 183 -9.57 8.59 24.66
C THR A 183 -9.08 8.16 23.28
N LEU A 184 -8.72 9.14 22.46
CA LEU A 184 -8.22 8.94 21.10
C LEU A 184 -6.69 9.06 21.07
N GLY A 185 -6.05 8.42 20.10
CA GLY A 185 -4.59 8.46 19.94
C GLY A 185 -4.00 9.80 19.50
N ASP A 186 -4.83 10.81 19.25
CA ASP A 186 -4.39 12.21 19.12
C ASP A 186 -4.36 12.95 20.47
N GLY A 187 -4.57 12.23 21.58
CA GLY A 187 -4.63 12.75 22.94
C GLY A 187 -5.96 13.42 23.30
N LYS A 188 -6.93 13.49 22.37
CA LYS A 188 -8.24 14.07 22.67
C LYS A 188 -9.08 13.13 23.51
N ILE A 189 -9.81 13.73 24.45
CA ILE A 189 -10.75 13.03 25.31
C ILE A 189 -12.15 13.57 25.02
N HIS A 190 -13.04 12.69 24.57
CA HIS A 190 -14.45 13.02 24.35
C HIS A 190 -15.31 12.39 25.44
N THR A 191 -16.02 13.22 26.20
CA THR A 191 -16.98 12.77 27.20
C THR A 191 -18.38 13.15 26.74
N PHE A 192 -19.29 12.18 26.72
CA PHE A 192 -20.69 12.40 26.33
C PHE A 192 -21.65 11.50 27.08
N GLU A 193 -22.88 11.98 27.25
CA GLU A 193 -23.98 11.23 27.82
C GLU A 193 -24.84 10.63 26.71
N MET A 194 -25.25 9.37 26.87
CA MET A 194 -26.02 8.64 25.89
C MET A 194 -27.22 7.93 26.55
N PRO A 195 -28.45 8.17 26.09
CA PRO A 195 -29.62 7.41 26.51
C PRO A 195 -29.55 5.94 26.05
N VAL A 196 -30.28 5.05 26.73
CA VAL A 196 -30.27 3.60 26.43
C VAL A 196 -30.62 3.28 24.96
N HIS A 197 -31.56 3.99 24.35
CA HIS A 197 -31.92 3.74 22.95
C HIS A 197 -30.76 4.01 21.99
N LYS A 198 -30.00 5.10 22.19
CA LYS A 198 -28.79 5.39 21.40
C LYS A 198 -27.67 4.40 21.66
N PHE A 199 -27.57 3.86 22.88
CA PHE A 199 -26.62 2.78 23.15
C PHE A 199 -26.96 1.51 22.36
N GLN A 200 -28.24 1.14 22.24
CA GLN A 200 -28.64 -0.02 21.44
C GLN A 200 -28.39 0.21 19.93
N GLU A 201 -28.64 1.43 19.43
CA GLU A 201 -28.26 1.81 18.06
C GLU A 201 -26.74 1.63 17.85
N LEU A 202 -25.91 2.19 18.73
CA LEU A 202 -24.45 2.06 18.67
C LEU A 202 -24.01 0.59 18.68
N ARG A 203 -24.57 -0.22 19.59
CA ARG A 203 -24.28 -1.66 19.68
C ARG A 203 -24.60 -2.37 18.37
N TYR A 204 -25.75 -2.08 17.77
CA TYR A 204 -26.13 -2.67 16.49
C TYR A 204 -25.19 -2.25 15.36
N SER A 205 -24.88 -0.95 15.25
CA SER A 205 -23.96 -0.43 14.23
C SER A 205 -22.57 -1.05 14.34
N VAL A 206 -22.01 -1.15 15.55
CA VAL A 206 -20.71 -1.79 15.78
C VAL A 206 -20.75 -3.26 15.39
N ALA A 207 -21.80 -3.99 15.77
CA ALA A 207 -21.95 -5.40 15.39
C ALA A 207 -22.06 -5.60 13.87
N SER A 208 -22.77 -4.70 13.16
CA SER A 208 -22.86 -4.74 11.69
C SER A 208 -21.50 -4.54 11.04
N VAL A 209 -20.75 -3.52 11.47
CA VAL A 209 -19.41 -3.23 10.93
C VAL A 209 -18.45 -4.40 11.19
N LEU A 210 -18.47 -4.99 12.40
CA LEU A 210 -17.64 -6.15 12.70
C LEU A 210 -17.97 -7.36 11.82
N LYS A 211 -19.26 -7.60 11.55
CA LYS A 211 -19.69 -8.66 10.64
C LYS A 211 -19.22 -8.40 9.21
N GLU A 212 -19.34 -7.17 8.73
CA GLU A 212 -18.84 -6.78 7.40
C GLU A 212 -17.32 -6.94 7.29
N MET A 213 -16.57 -6.60 8.34
CA MET A 213 -15.12 -6.83 8.40
C MET A 213 -14.78 -8.33 8.36
N GLU A 214 -15.51 -9.17 9.09
CA GLU A 214 -15.33 -10.63 9.07
C GLU A 214 -15.66 -11.22 7.68
N ASP A 215 -16.74 -10.76 7.05
CA ASP A 215 -17.11 -11.18 5.70
C ASP A 215 -16.08 -10.74 4.65
N LEU A 216 -15.46 -9.57 4.84
CA LEU A 216 -14.36 -9.08 4.00
C LEU A 216 -13.10 -9.91 4.17
N GLU A 217 -12.77 -10.35 5.39
CA GLU A 217 -11.61 -11.21 5.65
C GLU A 217 -11.77 -12.59 5.01
N LYS A 218 -12.99 -13.16 5.07
CA LYS A 218 -13.32 -14.46 4.44
C LYS A 218 -13.25 -14.40 2.91
N ARG A 219 -13.53 -13.24 2.32
CA ARG A 219 -13.29 -12.99 0.90
C ARG A 219 -11.79 -12.76 0.74
N ASN A 220 -11.07 -13.80 0.29
CA ASN A 220 -9.60 -13.92 0.09
C ASN A 220 -8.86 -12.77 -0.66
N ILE A 221 -9.50 -11.62 -0.93
CA ILE A 221 -8.94 -10.41 -1.53
C ILE A 221 -8.11 -9.56 -0.54
N LEU A 222 -8.24 -9.78 0.77
CA LEU A 222 -7.53 -9.03 1.81
C LEU A 222 -7.01 -9.99 2.90
N LYS A 223 -6.01 -10.84 2.59
CA LYS A 223 -5.21 -11.45 3.66
C LYS A 223 -4.35 -10.35 4.26
N ILE A 224 -4.75 -9.87 5.44
CA ILE A 224 -3.92 -9.01 6.26
C ILE A 224 -2.99 -9.95 7.01
N ASP A 225 -1.72 -10.03 6.59
CA ASP A 225 -0.71 -10.69 7.41
C ASP A 225 -0.52 -9.82 8.67
N THR A 226 -1.07 -10.30 9.79
CA THR A 226 -0.79 -9.81 11.15
C THR A 226 0.60 -10.18 11.60
#